data_AF-A0A482ITL3-F1
#
_entry.id   AF-A0A482ITL3-F1
#
_cell.length_a   1.000
_cell.length_b   1.000
_cell.length_c   1.000
_cell.angle_alpha   90.00
_cell.angle_beta   90.00
_cell.angle_gamma   90.00
#
_symmetry.space_group_name_H-M   'P 1'
#
loop_
_entity.id
_entity.type
_entity.pdbx_description
1 polymer ?
#
loop_
_entity_poly.entity_id
_entity_poly.type
_entity_poly.pdbx_seq_one_letter_code
_entity_poly.pdbx_strand_id
1 'polypeptide(L)'
;MLSLFSSTLKSAFYHKDEAVQGDLVTDAGYLPNLKNPALGTVKWDGSWEHQRLVIHNGVKAEFDIVLDEAKVNKLSFDFQEGGTVFVNFRVQAHPDESTAAKLLALLGQEVHMSLAYEDPPDMKEAA
;
A
#
# COMPACT_ATOMS: atom_id res chain seq x y z
N MET A 1 4.18 -9.35 0.55
CA MET A 1 3.27 -8.18 0.60
C MET A 1 1.80 -8.61 0.62
N LEU A 2 1.28 -9.38 -0.34
CA LEU A 2 -0.12 -9.89 -0.28
C LEU A 2 -0.45 -10.69 0.99
N SER A 3 0.52 -11.46 1.50
CA SER A 3 0.39 -12.26 2.73
C SER A 3 0.14 -11.41 3.99
N LEU A 4 0.45 -10.10 3.95
CA LEU A 4 0.15 -9.17 5.04
C LEU A 4 -1.35 -8.87 5.12
N PHE A 5 -2.08 -9.00 4.01
CA PHE A 5 -3.54 -8.82 3.96
C PHE A 5 -4.28 -10.12 4.21
N SER A 6 -3.87 -11.19 3.52
CA SER A 6 -4.38 -12.54 3.75
C SER A 6 -3.39 -13.58 3.24
N SER A 7 -3.21 -14.65 4.00
CA SER A 7 -2.34 -15.77 3.65
C SER A 7 -2.79 -16.49 2.38
N THR A 8 -4.08 -16.45 2.04
CA THR A 8 -4.65 -17.17 0.88
C THR A 8 -4.71 -16.32 -0.39
N LEU A 9 -4.43 -15.01 -0.29
CA LEU A 9 -4.69 -14.09 -1.39
C LEU A 9 -3.86 -14.41 -2.63
N LYS A 10 -2.58 -14.74 -2.44
CA LYS A 10 -1.67 -15.07 -3.56
C LYS A 10 -2.14 -16.33 -4.31
N SER A 11 -2.46 -17.40 -3.59
CA SER A 11 -2.90 -18.66 -4.20
C SER A 11 -4.33 -18.58 -4.76
N ALA A 12 -5.14 -17.61 -4.34
CA ALA A 12 -6.46 -17.36 -4.92
C ALA A 12 -6.36 -16.84 -6.36
N PHE A 13 -5.38 -15.96 -6.66
CA PHE A 13 -5.27 -15.27 -7.95
C PHE A 13 -4.22 -15.84 -8.90
N TYR A 14 -3.20 -16.51 -8.37
CA TYR A 14 -2.10 -17.04 -9.19
C TYR A 14 -2.05 -18.56 -9.21
N HIS A 15 -1.53 -19.11 -10.30
CA HIS A 15 -1.24 -20.53 -10.45
C HIS A 15 0.15 -20.76 -11.07
N LYS A 16 0.60 -22.00 -10.99
CA LYS A 16 1.78 -22.48 -11.72
C LYS A 16 1.30 -23.08 -13.04
N ASP A 17 2.10 -22.96 -14.10
CA ASP A 17 1.85 -23.71 -15.32
C ASP A 17 2.22 -25.17 -15.09
N GLU A 18 1.24 -26.07 -15.15
CA GLU A 18 1.47 -27.51 -14.99
C GLU A 18 2.03 -28.14 -16.27
N ALA A 19 1.91 -27.47 -17.42
CA ALA A 19 2.43 -27.94 -18.70
C ALA A 19 3.95 -27.75 -18.84
N VAL A 20 4.56 -26.88 -18.04
CA VAL A 20 6.01 -26.71 -17.96
C VAL A 20 6.59 -27.83 -17.09
N GLN A 21 6.76 -29.01 -17.67
CA GLN A 21 7.54 -30.09 -17.06
C GLN A 21 9.03 -29.73 -17.09
N GLY A 22 9.65 -29.60 -15.91
CA GLY A 22 11.10 -29.76 -15.75
C GLY A 22 11.87 -28.51 -15.30
N ASP A 23 12.44 -28.62 -14.10
CA ASP A 23 13.74 -28.10 -13.63
C ASP A 23 14.09 -26.60 -13.68
N LEU A 24 13.35 -25.75 -14.38
CA LEU A 24 13.67 -24.31 -14.50
C LEU A 24 12.93 -23.40 -13.51
N VAL A 25 11.99 -23.94 -12.73
CA VAL A 25 11.25 -23.20 -11.69
C VAL A 25 11.44 -23.90 -10.34
N THR A 26 12.61 -23.68 -9.75
CA THR A 26 13.08 -24.33 -8.52
C THR A 26 12.44 -23.81 -7.23
N ASP A 27 11.65 -22.72 -7.30
CA ASP A 27 10.99 -22.18 -6.12
C ASP A 27 9.53 -22.65 -6.01
N ALA A 28 9.21 -23.35 -4.92
CA ALA A 28 7.88 -23.89 -4.65
C ALA A 28 6.80 -22.80 -4.54
N GLY A 29 7.20 -21.55 -4.28
CA GLY A 29 6.30 -20.40 -4.17
C GLY A 29 6.10 -19.57 -5.44
N TYR A 30 6.71 -19.95 -6.58
CA TYR A 30 6.59 -19.20 -7.83
C TYR A 30 5.26 -19.51 -8.54
N LEU A 31 4.33 -18.56 -8.47
CA LEU A 31 3.03 -18.59 -9.13
C LEU A 31 2.94 -17.39 -10.08
N PRO A 32 3.47 -17.50 -11.31
CA PRO A 32 3.60 -16.35 -12.20
C PRO A 32 2.29 -16.01 -12.92
N ASN A 33 1.40 -16.98 -13.11
CA ASN A 33 0.28 -16.86 -14.05
C ASN A 33 -1.01 -16.50 -13.33
N LEU A 34 -1.80 -15.58 -13.89
CA LEU A 34 -3.12 -15.24 -13.38
C LEU A 34 -4.14 -16.32 -13.71
N LYS A 35 -4.94 -16.72 -12.72
CA LYS A 35 -6.05 -17.67 -12.94
C LYS A 35 -7.18 -17.06 -13.78
N ASN A 36 -7.43 -15.76 -13.61
CA ASN A 36 -8.53 -15.04 -14.26
C ASN A 36 -8.03 -13.68 -14.77
N PRO A 37 -7.31 -13.63 -15.90
CA PRO A 37 -6.76 -12.37 -16.42
C PRO A 37 -7.81 -11.29 -16.71
N ALA A 38 -9.06 -11.70 -17.01
CA ALA A 38 -10.17 -10.79 -17.31
C ALA A 38 -10.88 -10.22 -16.06
N LEU A 39 -10.48 -10.60 -14.84
CA LEU A 39 -11.13 -10.17 -13.60
C LEU A 39 -10.94 -8.66 -13.34
N GLY A 40 -9.85 -8.08 -13.84
CA GLY A 40 -9.49 -6.69 -13.60
C GLY A 40 -9.13 -6.41 -12.13
N THR A 41 -9.24 -5.15 -11.72
CA THR A 41 -8.86 -4.68 -10.39
C THR A 41 -9.83 -5.17 -9.31
N VAL A 42 -9.29 -5.76 -8.24
CA VAL A 42 -10.07 -6.22 -7.07
C VAL A 42 -10.01 -5.19 -5.97
N LYS A 43 -11.17 -4.72 -5.50
CA LYS A 43 -11.28 -3.81 -4.36
C LYS A 43 -11.19 -4.57 -3.05
N TRP A 44 -10.50 -4.00 -2.08
CA TRP A 44 -10.43 -4.50 -0.72
C TRP A 44 -11.26 -3.64 0.22
N ASP A 45 -12.26 -4.26 0.85
CA ASP A 45 -13.16 -3.58 1.78
C ASP A 45 -12.55 -3.52 3.18
N GLY A 46 -11.49 -2.73 3.30
CA GLY A 46 -10.78 -2.50 4.55
C GLY A 46 -10.34 -1.05 4.66
N SER A 47 -10.25 -0.59 5.91
CA SER A 47 -9.69 0.71 6.25
C SER A 47 -8.86 0.64 7.51
N TRP A 48 -7.83 1.47 7.57
CA TRP A 48 -6.93 1.59 8.71
C TRP A 48 -6.92 3.03 9.17
N GLU A 49 -7.31 3.25 10.42
CA GLU A 49 -7.22 4.55 11.10
C GLU A 49 -5.86 4.69 11.79
N HIS A 50 -5.56 5.86 12.33
CA HIS A 50 -4.32 6.14 13.08
C HIS A 50 -3.06 5.78 12.27
N GLN A 51 -3.06 6.17 11.00
CA GLN A 51 -1.91 6.03 10.13
C GLN A 51 -1.15 7.34 10.06
N ARG A 52 0.17 7.23 9.97
CA ARG A 52 1.09 8.35 9.78
C ARG A 52 1.77 8.23 8.44
N LEU A 53 1.50 9.19 7.55
CA LEU A 53 2.20 9.30 6.27
C LEU A 53 3.27 10.39 6.38
N VAL A 54 4.51 10.01 6.08
CA VAL A 54 5.65 10.93 6.01
C VAL A 54 6.09 11.04 4.56
N ILE A 55 6.07 12.26 4.01
CA ILE A 55 6.62 12.57 2.70
C ILE A 55 8.02 13.14 2.93
N HIS A 56 9.03 12.40 2.48
CA HIS A 56 10.43 12.75 2.66
C HIS A 56 10.81 13.87 1.70
N ASN A 57 11.15 15.03 2.25
CA ASN A 57 11.39 16.23 1.47
C ASN A 57 12.76 16.79 1.80
N GLY A 58 13.75 16.57 0.93
CA GLY A 58 15.14 16.94 1.18
C GLY A 58 15.91 15.86 1.95
N VAL A 59 16.97 16.28 2.65
CA VAL A 59 17.96 15.34 3.23
C VAL A 59 17.77 15.12 4.74
N LYS A 60 17.00 15.97 5.41
CA LYS A 60 16.78 15.93 6.86
C LYS A 60 15.31 15.80 7.19
N ALA A 61 15.01 15.05 8.25
CA ALA A 61 13.67 14.83 8.75
C ALA A 61 12.92 16.13 9.14
N GLU A 62 13.63 17.22 9.46
CA GLU A 62 13.02 18.53 9.77
C GLU A 62 12.25 19.16 8.59
N PHE A 63 12.54 18.70 7.37
CA PHE A 63 11.89 19.18 6.15
C PHE A 63 10.74 18.29 5.68
N ASP A 64 10.59 17.12 6.29
CA ASP A 64 9.55 16.16 5.93
C ASP A 64 8.16 16.76 6.18
N ILE A 65 7.23 16.38 5.31
CA ILE A 65 5.82 16.73 5.47
C ILE A 65 5.14 15.55 6.14
N VAL A 66 4.56 15.80 7.31
CA VAL A 66 3.94 14.78 8.13
C VAL A 66 2.42 14.94 8.07
N LEU A 67 1.73 13.84 7.83
CA LEU A 67 0.28 13.72 7.88
C LEU A 67 -0.06 12.65 8.93
N ASP A 68 -0.24 13.12 10.17
CA ASP A 68 -0.65 12.31 11.32
C ASP A 68 -2.16 12.08 11.32
N GLU A 69 -2.63 11.12 12.15
CA GLU A 69 -4.05 10.75 12.29
C GLU A 69 -4.75 10.52 10.93
N ALA A 70 -4.02 9.96 9.97
CA ALA A 70 -4.53 9.71 8.64
C ALA A 70 -5.30 8.38 8.57
N LYS A 71 -6.25 8.34 7.65
CA LYS A 71 -7.02 7.15 7.29
C LYS A 71 -6.54 6.59 5.97
N VAL A 72 -6.19 5.31 5.93
CA VAL A 72 -5.92 4.57 4.69
C VAL A 72 -7.17 3.80 4.30
N ASN A 73 -7.66 4.02 3.09
CA ASN A 73 -8.84 3.31 2.56
C ASN A 73 -8.80 3.18 1.03
N LYS A 74 -9.90 2.66 0.45
CA LYS A 74 -10.04 2.44 -1.00
C LYS A 74 -8.87 1.65 -1.58
N LEU A 75 -8.41 0.65 -0.83
CA LEU A 75 -7.35 -0.24 -1.26
C LEU A 75 -7.87 -1.10 -2.42
N SER A 76 -7.02 -1.31 -3.42
CA SER A 76 -7.30 -2.21 -4.53
C SER A 76 -6.04 -2.87 -5.04
N PHE A 77 -6.19 -4.10 -5.50
CA PHE A 77 -5.13 -4.91 -6.08
C PHE A 77 -5.36 -5.04 -7.57
N ASP A 78 -4.34 -4.65 -8.34
CA ASP A 78 -4.30 -4.89 -9.77
C ASP A 78 -3.21 -5.94 -10.04
N PHE A 79 -3.66 -7.18 -10.23
CA PHE A 79 -2.83 -8.35 -10.38
C PHE A 79 -2.32 -8.44 -11.83
N GLN A 80 -1.02 -8.51 -12.01
CA GLN A 80 -0.37 -8.63 -13.31
C GLN A 80 0.19 -10.04 -13.52
N GLU A 81 0.35 -10.43 -14.77
CA GLU A 81 1.15 -11.60 -15.14
C GLU A 81 2.60 -11.46 -14.64
N GLY A 82 3.26 -12.59 -14.39
CA GLY A 82 4.59 -12.64 -13.79
C GLY A 82 4.60 -12.47 -12.26
N GLY A 83 3.43 -12.44 -11.61
CA GLY A 83 3.32 -12.37 -10.14
C GLY A 83 3.43 -10.96 -9.54
N THR A 84 3.54 -9.92 -10.39
CA THR A 84 3.56 -8.52 -9.97
C THR A 84 2.16 -8.06 -9.55
N VAL A 85 2.07 -7.27 -8.49
CA VAL A 85 0.79 -6.67 -8.05
C VAL A 85 0.98 -5.19 -7.80
N PHE A 86 0.15 -4.38 -8.46
CA PHE A 86 0.03 -2.97 -8.10
C PHE A 86 -0.99 -2.83 -6.97
N VAL A 87 -0.54 -2.22 -5.88
CA VAL A 87 -1.36 -1.92 -4.71
C VAL A 87 -1.69 -0.44 -4.75
N ASN A 88 -2.96 -0.12 -4.94
CA ASN A 88 -3.45 1.26 -4.95
C ASN A 88 -4.26 1.52 -3.69
N PHE A 89 -4.05 2.66 -3.04
CA PHE A 89 -4.83 3.07 -1.86
C PHE A 89 -4.94 4.59 -1.81
N ARG A 90 -5.84 5.08 -0.95
CA ARG A 90 -6.01 6.48 -0.63
C ARG A 90 -5.61 6.71 0.82
N VAL A 91 -4.82 7.75 1.05
CA VAL A 91 -4.60 8.35 2.37
C VAL A 91 -5.50 9.58 2.48
N GLN A 92 -6.28 9.67 3.55
CA GLN A 92 -7.10 10.83 3.89
C GLN A 92 -6.56 11.41 5.20
N ALA A 93 -6.21 12.69 5.21
CA ALA A 93 -5.69 13.38 6.38
C ALA A 93 -6.29 14.78 6.46
N HIS A 94 -6.08 15.44 7.60
CA HIS A 94 -6.56 16.80 7.87
C HIS A 94 -5.36 17.75 8.09
N PRO A 95 -4.60 18.09 7.03
CA PRO A 95 -3.46 19.00 7.16
C PRO A 95 -3.91 20.41 7.54
N ASP A 96 -3.08 21.10 8.32
CA ASP A 96 -3.21 22.53 8.55
C ASP A 96 -2.80 23.35 7.31
N GLU A 97 -2.99 24.67 7.35
CA GLU A 97 -2.68 25.56 6.21
C GLU A 97 -1.20 25.48 5.78
N SER A 98 -0.29 25.39 6.76
CA SER A 98 1.16 25.29 6.51
C SER A 98 1.50 24.00 5.77
N THR A 99 0.97 22.88 6.23
CA THR A 99 1.19 21.56 5.64
C THR A 99 0.55 21.45 4.26
N ALA A 100 -0.67 22.00 4.09
CA ALA A 100 -1.35 22.07 2.80
C ALA A 100 -0.54 22.87 1.77
N ALA A 101 0.05 24.00 2.16
CA ALA A 101 0.90 24.79 1.27
C ALA A 101 2.14 24.01 0.81
N LYS A 102 2.77 23.24 1.69
CA LYS A 102 3.90 22.37 1.34
C LYS A 102 3.48 21.26 0.37
N LEU A 103 2.31 20.65 0.56
CA LEU A 103 1.78 19.62 -0.36
C LEU A 103 1.53 20.18 -1.76
N LEU A 104 0.99 21.40 -1.86
CA LEU A 104 0.75 22.06 -3.15
C LEU A 104 2.05 22.30 -3.93
N ALA A 105 3.15 22.59 -3.22
CA ALA A 105 4.46 22.79 -3.84
C ALA A 105 5.03 21.51 -4.48
N LEU A 106 4.54 20.33 -4.09
CA LEU A 106 4.98 19.03 -4.61
C LEU A 106 4.13 18.51 -5.77
N LEU A 107 3.12 19.26 -6.22
CA LEU A 107 2.27 18.83 -7.34
C LEU A 107 3.10 18.60 -8.62
N GLY A 108 2.91 17.43 -9.23
CA GLY A 108 3.62 17.03 -10.45
C GLY A 108 5.04 16.51 -10.20
N GLN A 109 5.45 16.33 -8.96
CA GLN A 109 6.75 15.78 -8.59
C GLN A 109 6.61 14.33 -8.11
N GLU A 110 7.64 13.52 -8.38
CA GLU A 110 7.80 12.23 -7.74
C GLU A 110 8.39 12.45 -6.34
N VAL A 111 7.81 11.79 -5.33
CA VAL A 111 8.19 11.95 -3.93
C VAL A 111 8.34 10.59 -3.27
N HIS A 112 9.25 10.51 -2.31
CA HIS A 112 9.42 9.32 -1.49
C HIS A 112 8.57 9.44 -0.23
N MET A 113 7.87 8.35 0.13
CA MET A 113 6.94 8.35 1.25
C MET A 113 7.08 7.09 2.09
N SER A 114 6.85 7.24 3.39
CA SER A 114 6.73 6.14 4.34
C SER A 114 5.36 6.20 5.02
N LEU A 115 4.74 5.04 5.20
CA LEU A 115 3.45 4.88 5.88
C LEU A 115 3.63 3.93 7.07
N ALA A 116 3.23 4.37 8.26
CA ALA A 116 3.31 3.58 9.47
C ALA A 116 2.02 3.72 10.29
N TYR A 117 1.74 2.71 11.13
CA TYR A 117 0.75 2.83 12.18
C TYR A 117 1.31 3.74 13.28
N GLU A 118 0.47 4.62 13.81
CA GLU A 118 0.74 5.47 14.96
C GLU A 118 -0.22 5.08 16.08
N ASP A 119 0.31 4.89 17.28
CA ASP A 119 -0.54 4.64 18.43
C ASP A 119 -1.44 5.86 18.65
N PRO A 120 -2.76 5.67 18.80
CA PRO A 120 -3.65 6.79 19.07
C PRO A 120 -3.21 7.48 20.36
N PRO A 121 -3.21 8.82 20.42
CA PRO A 121 -2.83 9.55 21.61
C PRO A 121 -3.68 9.07 22.79
N ASP A 122 -3.03 8.71 23.90
CA ASP A 122 -3.71 8.35 25.15
C ASP A 122 -4.76 9.42 25.45
N MET A 123 -6.04 9.06 25.34
CA MET A 123 -7.12 9.93 25.78
C MET A 123 -6.92 10.14 27.28
N LYS A 124 -6.32 11.28 27.66
CA LYS A 124 -6.42 11.76 29.02
C LYS A 124 -7.91 11.97 29.28
N GLU A 125 -8.50 11.05 30.03
CA GLU A 125 -9.84 11.22 30.58
C GLU A 125 -9.93 12.63 31.16
N ALA A 126 -10.84 13.44 30.63
CA ALA A 126 -11.12 14.75 31.17
C ALA A 126 -11.71 14.54 32.58
N ALA A 127 -10.88 14.77 33.59
CA ALA A 127 -11.26 14.85 35.01
C ALA A 127 -11.86 16.22 35.34
#